data_AF-A0AAD4JQ78-F1
#
_entry.id   AF-A0AAD4JQ78-F1
#
_cell.length_a   1.000
_cell.length_b   1.000
_cell.length_c   1.000
_cell.angle_alpha   90.00
_cell.angle_beta   90.00
_cell.angle_gamma   90.00
#
_symmetry.space_group_name_H-M   'P 1'
#
loop_
_entity.id
_entity.type
_entity.pdbx_description
1 polymer ?
#
loop_
_entity_poly.entity_id
_entity_poly.type
_entity_poly.pdbx_seq_one_letter_code
_entity_poly.pdbx_strand_id
1 'polypeptide(L)'
;MSGARLCGLLGELRYEGHGSLDSDSFEWPFQYDDVRPILDWLCSSLRPSNVLSPSELSQYEQFLQDGKLLEGEDLDFAYDSISAFSARRDNQEAVFGTEEGLKEIRDATLAAKAEALELQKQLRHLQFQNDMLTGQASSLIQGRRARVAATSNANGQLTTIDDSLSARNLEMNAVLGRMASTAEELAHYHSGDEDGIYLAYADFHSYLLADAAGMKELSQWFSKQLDSGPYRLVAEEGKSKCSWVSLNEISNVLVRDTENTQHQRLTELQRLRSIFGTSERQWVEAQVENAKQQSFLMTLKAQVTSDEAHIHLDLHSLRRKHAELAGELSTLYRKEEKLLSETIPDLCWELAQLQDTYILQGDYDLKVMRQEFYINRQKGFIHHLINQLSRHQFLKLACQLEKKTMLGAHSLLKVIESELQGYLSASEGRVGRCMALGQAASDLPEQGAVDDRDTFLHGVRDLLSIYSNAQAGLSTYVSVPGIVQQLSNLHSDLMTLQSDLEYALPEDRNRCINELCTLVQSLQQLLFASSTTAQPILTPWTLMKELDEMEKVNAKLSAAVEDVTLEHCKKNEIVKHHSQEMALQRRVFVDFFCNPERLRNQVKELTSRVRALQAS
;
A
#
# COMPACT_ATOMS: atom_id res chain seq x y z
N MET A 1 27.23 -32.44 12.16
CA MET A 1 28.52 -33.17 12.25
C MET A 1 28.19 -34.64 12.13
N SER A 2 28.91 -35.37 11.28
CA SER A 2 28.49 -36.65 10.71
C SER A 2 29.58 -37.72 10.83
N GLY A 3 29.17 -39.00 10.78
CA GLY A 3 30.07 -40.16 10.81
C GLY A 3 31.15 -40.09 9.72
N ALA A 4 30.78 -39.60 8.54
CA ALA A 4 31.70 -39.35 7.43
C ALA A 4 32.92 -38.48 7.79
N ARG A 5 32.78 -37.48 8.67
CA ARG A 5 33.89 -36.59 9.06
C ARG A 5 34.86 -37.28 10.03
N LEU A 6 34.36 -38.16 10.90
CA LEU A 6 35.18 -38.99 11.78
C LEU A 6 36.00 -40.01 10.96
N CYS A 7 35.35 -40.72 10.02
CA CYS A 7 36.05 -41.65 9.13
C CYS A 7 37.11 -40.95 8.26
N GLY A 8 36.81 -39.74 7.76
CA GLY A 8 37.79 -38.90 7.07
C GLY A 8 39.01 -38.56 7.91
N LEU A 9 38.81 -38.11 9.15
CA LEU A 9 39.91 -37.78 10.07
C LEU A 9 40.74 -39.01 10.48
N LEU A 10 40.13 -40.19 10.65
CA LEU A 10 40.87 -41.44 10.86
C LEU A 10 41.74 -41.83 9.63
N GLY A 11 41.30 -41.49 8.43
CA GLY A 11 42.11 -41.58 7.21
C GLY A 11 43.29 -40.60 7.21
N GLU A 12 43.07 -39.34 7.60
CA GLU A 12 44.13 -38.32 7.72
C GLU A 12 45.18 -38.67 8.78
N LEU A 13 44.77 -39.32 9.88
CA LEU A 13 45.66 -39.86 10.92
C LEU A 13 46.31 -41.21 10.53
N ARG A 14 46.10 -41.69 9.30
CA ARG A 14 46.66 -42.94 8.74
C ARG A 14 46.33 -44.21 9.55
N TYR A 15 45.11 -44.31 10.07
CA TYR A 15 44.65 -45.53 10.73
C TYR A 15 44.57 -46.71 9.73
N GLU A 16 45.23 -47.83 10.03
CA GLU A 16 45.42 -48.95 9.09
C GLU A 16 44.10 -49.62 8.65
N GLY A 17 43.02 -49.48 9.42
CA GLY A 17 41.69 -50.03 9.12
C GLY A 17 40.72 -49.09 8.39
N HIS A 18 41.08 -47.83 8.10
CA HIS A 18 40.11 -46.80 7.69
C HIS A 18 39.29 -47.14 6.44
N GLY A 19 39.89 -47.85 5.46
CA GLY A 19 39.22 -48.22 4.20
C GLY A 19 38.12 -49.28 4.31
N SER A 20 37.93 -49.88 5.49
CA SER A 20 36.85 -50.84 5.78
C SER A 20 35.69 -50.25 6.59
N LEU A 21 35.78 -48.97 6.97
CA LEU A 21 34.80 -48.28 7.79
C LEU A 21 33.78 -47.56 6.91
N ASP A 22 32.54 -48.05 6.91
CA ASP A 22 31.41 -47.39 6.26
C ASP A 22 30.97 -46.12 7.04
N SER A 23 30.77 -45.00 6.34
CA SER A 23 30.45 -43.70 6.98
C SER A 23 29.11 -43.70 7.68
N ASP A 24 28.14 -44.41 7.14
CA ASP A 24 26.74 -44.34 7.56
C ASP A 24 26.52 -45.21 8.80
N SER A 25 27.30 -46.30 8.92
CA SER A 25 27.43 -47.11 10.14
C SER A 25 27.94 -46.33 11.37
N PHE A 26 28.57 -45.16 11.17
CA PHE A 26 29.03 -44.26 12.25
C PHE A 26 28.20 -42.97 12.38
N GLU A 27 27.02 -42.86 11.76
CA GLU A 27 26.09 -41.74 12.00
C GLU A 27 25.42 -41.81 13.38
N TRP A 28 25.03 -43.02 13.83
CA TRP A 28 24.22 -43.19 15.03
C TRP A 28 24.82 -42.63 16.34
N PRO A 29 26.15 -42.63 16.60
CA PRO A 29 26.70 -42.02 17.82
C PRO A 29 26.56 -40.49 17.85
N PHE A 30 26.53 -39.82 16.69
CA PHE A 30 26.32 -38.38 16.58
C PHE A 30 24.86 -37.95 16.80
N GLN A 31 23.94 -38.92 16.93
CA GLN A 31 22.51 -38.70 17.22
C GLN A 31 22.22 -38.66 18.74
N TYR A 32 23.18 -39.04 19.59
CA TYR A 32 23.07 -38.94 21.04
C TYR A 32 23.71 -37.64 21.54
N ASP A 33 22.90 -36.72 22.08
CA ASP A 33 23.34 -35.37 22.46
C ASP A 33 24.40 -35.35 23.58
N ASP A 34 24.50 -36.38 24.43
CA ASP A 34 25.54 -36.50 25.46
C ASP A 34 26.93 -36.85 24.88
N VAL A 35 26.97 -37.59 23.76
CA VAL A 35 28.21 -38.11 23.14
C VAL A 35 28.74 -37.14 22.07
N ARG A 36 27.82 -36.41 21.44
CA ARG A 36 28.08 -35.45 20.36
C ARG A 36 29.19 -34.41 20.65
N PRO A 37 29.26 -33.75 21.82
CA PRO A 37 30.28 -32.72 22.09
C PRO A 37 31.70 -33.32 22.16
N ILE A 38 31.81 -34.56 22.65
CA ILE A 38 33.09 -35.26 22.77
C ILE A 38 33.60 -35.69 21.38
N LEU A 39 32.71 -36.22 20.54
CA LEU A 39 33.06 -36.57 19.16
C LEU A 39 33.38 -35.34 18.30
N ASP A 40 32.67 -34.23 18.49
CA ASP A 40 32.97 -32.96 17.81
C ASP A 40 34.31 -32.35 18.27
N TRP A 41 34.65 -32.42 19.56
CA TRP A 41 35.97 -32.02 20.07
C TRP A 41 37.09 -32.89 19.48
N LEU A 42 36.89 -34.20 19.42
CA LEU A 42 37.87 -35.15 18.89
C LEU A 42 38.11 -34.93 17.39
N CYS A 43 37.04 -34.67 16.62
CA CYS A 43 37.10 -34.33 15.19
C CYS A 43 37.68 -32.94 14.88
N SER A 44 37.94 -32.09 15.88
CA SER A 44 38.43 -30.72 15.69
C SER A 44 39.79 -30.43 16.35
N SER A 45 40.17 -31.23 17.35
CA SER A 45 41.41 -31.04 18.13
C SER A 45 42.54 -31.98 17.73
N LEU A 46 42.23 -33.17 17.20
CA LEU A 46 43.25 -34.07 16.67
C LEU A 46 43.77 -33.58 15.31
N ARG A 47 45.08 -33.58 15.16
CA ARG A 47 45.80 -33.25 13.92
C ARG A 47 46.90 -34.28 13.68
N PRO A 48 47.39 -34.46 12.44
CA PRO A 48 48.49 -35.37 12.15
C PRO A 48 49.79 -35.08 12.93
N SER A 49 49.98 -33.85 13.42
CA SER A 49 51.07 -33.45 14.32
C SER A 49 51.00 -34.04 15.73
N ASN A 50 49.85 -34.60 16.12
CA ASN A 50 49.60 -35.10 17.48
C ASN A 50 49.77 -36.63 17.57
N VAL A 51 50.02 -37.28 16.44
CA VAL A 51 50.31 -38.71 16.33
C VAL A 51 51.77 -38.84 15.93
N LEU A 52 52.55 -39.64 16.67
CA LEU A 52 53.95 -39.87 16.37
C LEU A 52 54.09 -40.42 14.94
N SER A 53 54.96 -39.80 14.15
CA SER A 53 55.24 -40.31 12.82
C SER A 53 55.91 -41.70 12.91
N PRO A 54 55.75 -42.58 11.90
CA PRO A 54 56.42 -43.88 11.91
C PRO A 54 57.95 -43.75 11.98
N SER A 55 58.52 -42.64 11.51
CA SER A 55 59.93 -42.27 11.70
C SER A 55 60.30 -41.96 13.15
N GLU A 56 59.47 -41.23 13.89
CA GLU A 56 59.70 -40.91 15.31
C GLU A 56 59.49 -42.14 16.20
N LEU A 57 58.50 -43.00 15.89
CA LEU A 57 58.35 -44.31 16.52
C LEU A 57 59.58 -45.19 16.28
N SER A 58 60.08 -45.27 15.04
CA SER A 58 61.30 -46.02 14.73
C SER A 58 62.52 -45.49 15.49
N GLN A 59 62.64 -44.16 15.64
CA GLN A 59 63.73 -43.53 16.41
C GLN A 59 63.57 -43.78 17.91
N TYR A 60 62.34 -43.76 18.45
CA TYR A 60 62.06 -44.05 19.85
C TYR A 60 62.31 -45.51 20.20
N GLU A 61 61.92 -46.45 19.33
CA GLU A 61 62.29 -47.87 19.45
C GLU A 61 63.81 -48.07 19.37
N GLN A 62 64.51 -47.30 18.54
CA GLN A 62 65.97 -47.26 18.54
C GLN A 62 66.55 -46.72 19.85
N PHE A 63 66.02 -45.64 20.42
CA PHE A 63 66.49 -45.09 21.70
C PHE A 63 66.21 -46.03 22.89
N LEU A 64 65.10 -46.77 22.86
CA LEU A 64 64.81 -47.85 23.82
C LEU A 64 65.80 -49.02 23.69
N GLN A 65 66.19 -49.40 22.47
CA GLN A 65 67.20 -50.44 22.24
C GLN A 65 68.62 -49.97 22.60
N ASP A 66 68.93 -48.69 22.39
CA ASP A 66 70.22 -48.08 22.73
C ASP A 66 70.39 -47.74 24.22
N GLY A 67 69.31 -47.81 25.01
CA GLY A 67 69.33 -47.57 26.47
C GLY A 67 69.67 -46.13 26.89
N LYS A 68 69.45 -45.15 26.00
CA LYS A 68 69.82 -43.73 26.21
C LYS A 68 68.61 -42.86 26.54
N LEU A 69 67.81 -43.27 27.53
CA LEU A 69 66.78 -42.40 28.10
C LEU A 69 67.37 -41.59 29.27
N LEU A 70 67.16 -40.28 29.25
CA LEU A 70 67.43 -39.40 30.40
C LEU A 70 66.15 -39.37 31.26
N GLU A 71 66.20 -40.03 32.42
CA GLU A 71 65.10 -40.09 33.38
C GLU A 71 65.53 -39.51 34.74
N GLY A 72 64.67 -38.69 35.35
CA GLY A 72 64.91 -38.14 36.69
C GLY A 72 65.91 -36.98 36.73
N GLU A 73 66.75 -36.97 37.77
CA GLU A 73 67.56 -35.81 38.21
C GLU A 73 68.52 -35.27 37.14
N ASP A 74 68.98 -36.11 36.21
CA ASP A 74 69.86 -35.72 35.11
C ASP A 74 69.17 -34.75 34.12
N LEU A 75 67.83 -34.78 34.02
CA LEU A 75 67.06 -33.86 33.18
C LEU A 75 66.96 -32.47 33.81
N ASP A 76 66.73 -32.41 35.12
CA ASP A 76 66.62 -31.15 35.87
C ASP A 76 67.96 -30.40 35.91
N PHE A 77 69.08 -31.13 36.08
CA PHE A 77 70.41 -30.54 36.03
C PHE A 77 70.76 -29.91 34.68
N ALA A 78 70.31 -30.50 33.57
CA ALA A 78 70.49 -29.92 32.24
C ALA A 78 69.75 -28.58 32.09
N TYR A 79 68.58 -28.45 32.72
CA TYR A 79 67.72 -27.25 32.65
C TYR A 79 68.38 -26.02 33.30
N ASP A 80 68.95 -26.17 34.50
CA ASP A 80 69.57 -25.07 35.26
C ASP A 80 70.89 -24.56 34.67
N SER A 81 71.53 -25.33 33.77
CA SER A 81 72.85 -25.01 33.21
C SER A 81 72.87 -23.90 32.14
N ILE A 82 71.70 -23.43 31.68
CA ILE A 82 71.58 -22.54 30.51
C ILE A 82 71.65 -21.06 30.91
N SER A 83 72.84 -20.46 30.76
CA SER A 83 73.19 -19.11 31.23
C SER A 83 72.39 -17.94 30.64
N ALA A 84 71.61 -18.17 29.58
CA ALA A 84 70.73 -17.17 28.95
C ALA A 84 69.59 -16.68 29.85
N PHE A 85 69.30 -17.37 30.95
CA PHE A 85 68.20 -17.08 31.87
C PHE A 85 68.65 -16.48 33.23
N SER A 86 69.90 -16.00 33.32
CA SER A 86 70.47 -15.35 34.53
C SER A 86 70.51 -13.81 34.44
N ALA A 87 70.28 -13.11 35.56
CA ALA A 87 69.67 -11.75 35.53
C ALA A 87 70.49 -10.57 36.12
N ARG A 88 71.80 -10.41 35.85
CA ARG A 88 72.59 -9.21 36.23
C ARG A 88 73.67 -8.79 35.20
N ARG A 89 73.92 -7.48 35.03
CA ARG A 89 74.97 -6.84 34.17
C ARG A 89 75.41 -5.48 34.74
N ASP A 90 76.62 -5.01 34.41
CA ASP A 90 77.03 -3.58 34.30
C ASP A 90 78.45 -3.43 33.70
N ASN A 91 78.80 -2.25 33.11
CA ASN A 91 80.17 -1.69 32.92
C ASN A 91 80.19 -0.48 31.92
N GLN A 92 80.70 0.71 32.32
CA GLN A 92 80.98 1.85 31.42
C GLN A 92 81.83 2.97 32.09
N GLU A 93 83.08 3.21 31.66
CA GLU A 93 83.88 4.44 31.92
C GLU A 93 85.24 4.37 31.17
N ALA A 94 85.71 5.48 30.53
CA ALA A 94 87.13 5.83 30.21
C ALA A 94 87.38 6.63 28.89
N VAL A 95 87.00 7.92 28.77
CA VAL A 95 87.53 8.82 27.70
C VAL A 95 87.49 10.32 28.09
N PHE A 96 88.51 11.11 27.63
CA PHE A 96 88.55 12.59 27.36
C PHE A 96 89.28 13.60 28.29
N GLY A 97 89.83 14.65 27.64
CA GLY A 97 90.53 15.88 28.10
C GLY A 97 90.79 16.81 26.88
N THR A 98 91.39 18.00 26.93
CA THR A 98 92.06 18.81 27.98
C THR A 98 91.71 20.32 27.85
N GLU A 99 92.58 21.31 28.17
CA GLU A 99 92.11 22.60 28.72
C GLU A 99 92.18 23.91 27.90
N GLU A 100 93.08 24.16 26.93
CA GLU A 100 93.20 25.54 26.38
C GLU A 100 92.02 25.97 25.50
N GLY A 101 91.44 25.02 24.74
CA GLY A 101 90.15 25.24 24.08
C GLY A 101 89.04 25.64 25.06
N LEU A 102 89.11 25.22 26.34
CA LEU A 102 88.08 25.54 27.35
C LEU A 102 87.97 27.03 27.67
N LYS A 103 88.91 27.91 27.29
CA LYS A 103 88.81 29.37 27.53
C LYS A 103 88.05 30.09 26.43
N GLU A 104 88.42 29.91 25.17
CA GLU A 104 87.66 30.48 24.04
C GLU A 104 86.27 29.84 23.95
N ILE A 105 86.15 28.54 24.24
CA ILE A 105 84.86 27.88 24.45
C ILE A 105 84.14 28.47 25.67
N ARG A 106 84.83 28.93 26.74
CA ARG A 106 84.15 29.60 27.87
C ARG A 106 83.49 30.89 27.45
N ASP A 107 84.20 31.76 26.75
CA ASP A 107 83.68 33.09 26.40
C ASP A 107 82.63 33.00 25.28
N ALA A 108 82.85 32.14 24.28
CA ALA A 108 81.83 31.80 23.29
C ALA A 108 80.59 31.15 23.92
N THR A 109 80.75 30.24 24.90
CA THR A 109 79.59 29.66 25.61
C THR A 109 78.94 30.65 26.57
N LEU A 110 79.63 31.67 27.09
CA LEU A 110 79.00 32.75 27.87
C LEU A 110 78.15 33.66 26.98
N ALA A 111 78.66 34.06 25.81
CA ALA A 111 77.87 34.81 24.82
C ALA A 111 76.65 34.00 24.35
N ALA A 112 76.85 32.74 23.95
CA ALA A 112 75.77 31.84 23.55
C ALA A 112 74.78 31.54 24.70
N LYS A 113 75.21 31.52 25.97
CA LYS A 113 74.31 31.43 27.13
C LYS A 113 73.47 32.68 27.33
N ALA A 114 74.03 33.87 27.11
CA ALA A 114 73.28 35.12 27.19
C ALA A 114 72.21 35.20 26.08
N GLU A 115 72.58 34.85 24.85
CA GLU A 115 71.66 34.78 23.71
C GLU A 115 70.59 33.70 23.91
N ALA A 116 70.97 32.51 24.39
CA ALA A 116 70.04 31.44 24.75
C ALA A 116 69.08 31.84 25.88
N LEU A 117 69.52 32.64 26.86
CA LEU A 117 68.64 33.18 27.91
C LEU A 117 67.63 34.18 27.36
N GLU A 118 68.02 35.03 26.41
CA GLU A 118 67.11 36.00 25.78
C GLU A 118 66.10 35.29 24.87
N LEU A 119 66.55 34.33 24.06
CA LEU A 119 65.68 33.44 23.30
C LEU A 119 64.74 32.63 24.20
N GLN A 120 65.21 32.18 25.38
CA GLN A 120 64.36 31.49 26.35
C GLN A 120 63.27 32.40 26.94
N LYS A 121 63.55 33.69 27.18
CA LYS A 121 62.53 34.67 27.58
C LYS A 121 61.50 34.89 26.47
N GLN A 122 61.95 35.05 25.22
CA GLN A 122 61.07 35.18 24.06
C GLN A 122 60.18 33.94 23.87
N LEU A 123 60.76 32.74 24.00
CA LEU A 123 60.01 31.48 23.98
C LEU A 123 58.94 31.42 25.08
N ARG A 124 59.27 31.78 26.33
CA ARG A 124 58.28 31.82 27.43
C ARG A 124 57.15 32.83 27.16
N HIS A 125 57.46 33.98 26.55
CA HIS A 125 56.44 34.96 26.19
C HIS A 125 55.51 34.44 25.08
N LEU A 126 56.07 33.82 24.04
CA LEU A 126 55.30 33.18 22.96
C LEU A 126 54.50 31.97 23.44
N GLN A 127 55.04 31.18 24.38
CA GLN A 127 54.32 30.08 25.04
C GLN A 127 53.12 30.62 25.82
N PHE A 128 53.32 31.65 26.66
CA PHE A 128 52.21 32.29 27.38
C PHE A 128 51.13 32.86 26.45
N GLN A 129 51.51 33.48 25.32
CA GLN A 129 50.55 33.93 24.32
C GLN A 129 49.79 32.75 23.68
N ASN A 130 50.46 31.65 23.35
CA ASN A 130 49.83 30.43 22.81
C ASN A 130 48.89 29.77 23.84
N ASP A 131 49.28 29.72 25.11
CA ASP A 131 48.47 29.18 26.21
C ASP A 131 47.20 30.03 26.42
N MET A 132 47.32 31.36 26.33
CA MET A 132 46.16 32.27 26.37
C MET A 132 45.23 32.06 25.16
N LEU A 133 45.79 31.97 23.95
CA LEU A 133 45.02 31.76 22.72
C LEU A 133 44.34 30.38 22.68
N THR A 134 45.00 29.33 23.18
CA THR A 134 44.38 28.00 23.32
C THR A 134 43.33 27.95 24.43
N GLY A 135 43.49 28.72 25.51
CA GLY A 135 42.44 28.97 26.51
C GLY A 135 41.20 29.65 25.91
N GLN A 136 41.39 30.68 25.09
CA GLN A 136 40.29 31.34 24.37
C GLN A 136 39.64 30.43 23.32
N ALA A 137 40.45 29.70 22.54
CA ALA A 137 39.96 28.76 21.53
C ALA A 137 39.16 27.61 22.16
N SER A 138 39.62 27.03 23.28
CA SER A 138 38.90 25.97 23.98
C SER A 138 37.56 26.45 24.56
N SER A 139 37.52 27.66 25.13
CA SER A 139 36.27 28.33 25.55
C SER A 139 35.29 28.53 24.38
N LEU A 140 35.77 29.03 23.24
CA LEU A 140 34.96 29.19 22.01
C LEU A 140 34.46 27.85 21.47
N ILE A 141 35.29 26.80 21.48
CA ILE A 141 34.91 25.44 21.07
C ILE A 141 33.84 24.88 22.02
N GLN A 142 33.98 25.08 23.34
CA GLN A 142 33.01 24.64 24.34
C GLN A 142 31.67 25.40 24.21
N GLY A 143 31.71 26.72 24.03
CA GLY A 143 30.52 27.55 23.76
C GLY A 143 29.86 27.25 22.41
N ARG A 144 30.63 26.82 21.39
CA ARG A 144 30.08 26.30 20.12
C ARG A 144 29.41 24.95 20.33
N ARG A 145 30.04 24.01 21.05
CA ARG A 145 29.46 22.70 21.39
C ARG A 145 28.17 22.83 22.20
N ALA A 146 28.14 23.72 23.20
CA ALA A 146 26.94 23.97 24.01
C ALA A 146 25.79 24.56 23.18
N ARG A 147 26.06 25.52 22.27
CA ARG A 147 25.04 26.05 21.35
C ARG A 147 24.55 24.99 20.37
N VAL A 148 25.45 24.21 19.76
CA VAL A 148 25.07 23.11 18.86
C VAL A 148 24.20 22.06 19.58
N ALA A 149 24.50 21.72 20.83
CA ALA A 149 23.68 20.81 21.64
C ALA A 149 22.30 21.40 22.01
N ALA A 150 22.23 22.71 22.30
CA ALA A 150 20.95 23.39 22.52
C ALA A 150 20.10 23.42 21.23
N THR A 151 20.71 23.74 20.08
CA THR A 151 20.04 23.72 18.77
C THR A 151 19.61 22.31 18.37
N SER A 152 20.42 21.26 18.63
CA SER A 152 20.00 19.88 18.34
C SER A 152 18.83 19.44 19.22
N ASN A 153 18.80 19.85 20.49
CA ASN A 153 17.67 19.57 21.38
C ASN A 153 16.40 20.32 20.95
N ALA A 154 16.52 21.60 20.58
CA ALA A 154 15.39 22.39 20.05
C ALA A 154 14.86 21.83 18.72
N ASN A 155 15.75 21.43 17.81
CA ASN A 155 15.37 20.76 16.56
C ASN A 155 14.72 19.40 16.83
N GLY A 156 15.22 18.63 17.81
CA GLY A 156 14.58 17.38 18.24
C GLY A 156 13.17 17.60 18.79
N GLN A 157 12.95 18.67 19.56
CA GLN A 157 11.61 19.04 20.02
C GLN A 157 10.70 19.46 18.85
N LEU A 158 11.21 20.29 17.93
CA LEU A 158 10.49 20.69 16.71
C LEU A 158 10.07 19.49 15.86
N THR A 159 10.98 18.54 15.59
CA THR A 159 10.64 17.33 14.84
C THR A 159 9.60 16.49 15.58
N THR A 160 9.72 16.28 16.90
CA THR A 160 8.68 15.52 17.64
C THR A 160 7.31 16.21 17.63
N ILE A 161 7.26 17.55 17.58
CA ILE A 161 6.01 18.29 17.46
C ILE A 161 5.44 18.14 16.04
N ASP A 162 6.28 18.25 15.00
CA ASP A 162 5.86 18.09 13.60
C ASP A 162 5.40 16.65 13.28
N ASP A 163 6.11 15.64 13.80
CA ASP A 163 5.69 14.24 13.80
C ASP A 163 4.33 14.06 14.50
N SER A 164 4.12 14.70 15.65
CA SER A 164 2.83 14.62 16.36
C SER A 164 1.68 15.33 15.63
N LEU A 165 1.97 16.43 14.95
CA LEU A 165 1.00 17.20 14.17
C LEU A 165 0.64 16.48 12.87
N SER A 166 1.63 15.93 12.16
CA SER A 166 1.42 15.13 10.95
C SER A 166 0.65 13.85 11.25
N ALA A 167 0.99 13.13 12.34
CA ALA A 167 0.21 11.98 12.81
C ALA A 167 -1.25 12.36 13.13
N ARG A 168 -1.48 13.42 13.90
CA ARG A 168 -2.84 13.96 14.19
C ARG A 168 -3.60 14.34 12.93
N ASN A 169 -2.92 14.91 11.93
CA ASN A 169 -3.52 15.31 10.66
C ASN A 169 -3.90 14.08 9.82
N LEU A 170 -3.07 13.03 9.84
CA LEU A 170 -3.34 11.75 9.18
C LEU A 170 -4.51 11.01 9.85
N GLU A 171 -4.60 11.01 11.19
CA GLU A 171 -5.77 10.54 11.93
C GLU A 171 -7.04 11.33 11.58
N MET A 172 -6.98 12.66 11.55
CA MET A 172 -8.09 13.53 11.15
C MET A 172 -8.57 13.21 9.74
N ASN A 173 -7.65 13.10 8.77
CA ASN A 173 -7.97 12.75 7.39
C ASN A 173 -8.58 11.34 7.28
N ALA A 174 -8.13 10.38 8.10
CA ALA A 174 -8.75 9.05 8.16
C ALA A 174 -10.16 9.07 8.78
N VAL A 175 -10.41 9.91 9.78
CA VAL A 175 -11.76 10.14 10.36
C VAL A 175 -12.67 10.79 9.32
N LEU A 176 -12.22 11.87 8.68
CA LEU A 176 -12.97 12.59 7.64
C LEU A 176 -13.24 11.69 6.42
N GLY A 177 -12.29 10.87 6.01
CA GLY A 177 -12.47 9.88 4.94
C GLY A 177 -13.53 8.83 5.27
N ARG A 178 -13.53 8.29 6.50
CA ARG A 178 -14.62 7.40 6.97
C ARG A 178 -15.96 8.12 7.05
N MET A 179 -15.98 9.36 7.51
CA MET A 179 -17.22 10.15 7.54
C MET A 179 -17.76 10.40 6.14
N ALA A 180 -16.90 10.75 5.19
CA ALA A 180 -17.26 10.91 3.78
C ALA A 180 -17.83 9.61 3.21
N SER A 181 -17.18 8.46 3.40
CA SER A 181 -17.71 7.18 2.90
C SER A 181 -19.06 6.83 3.55
N THR A 182 -19.23 7.03 4.87
CA THR A 182 -20.55 6.80 5.51
C THR A 182 -21.63 7.79 5.07
N ALA A 183 -21.24 9.01 4.68
CA ALA A 183 -22.15 10.00 4.13
C ALA A 183 -22.52 9.71 2.67
N GLU A 184 -21.59 9.17 1.87
CA GLU A 184 -21.84 8.65 0.53
C GLU A 184 -22.73 7.40 0.56
N GLU A 185 -22.49 6.46 1.49
CA GLU A 185 -23.37 5.31 1.76
C GLU A 185 -24.79 5.78 2.15
N LEU A 186 -24.90 6.73 3.09
CA LEU A 186 -26.19 7.35 3.44
C LEU A 186 -26.85 8.05 2.24
N ALA A 187 -26.11 8.81 1.45
CA ALA A 187 -26.63 9.50 0.27
C ALA A 187 -27.11 8.51 -0.80
N HIS A 188 -26.41 7.39 -0.98
CA HIS A 188 -26.80 6.29 -1.86
C HIS A 188 -28.07 5.58 -1.34
N TYR A 189 -28.16 5.29 -0.03
CA TYR A 189 -29.40 4.78 0.58
C TYR A 189 -30.57 5.77 0.51
N HIS A 190 -30.30 7.06 0.28
CA HIS A 190 -31.30 8.10 0.04
C HIS A 190 -31.51 8.44 -1.45
N SER A 191 -30.77 7.84 -2.41
CA SER A 191 -30.97 8.10 -3.85
C SER A 191 -32.17 7.34 -4.44
N GLY A 192 -32.52 6.20 -3.84
CA GLY A 192 -33.70 5.41 -4.20
C GLY A 192 -33.49 4.45 -5.39
N ASP A 193 -32.25 4.20 -5.79
CA ASP A 193 -31.91 3.31 -6.92
C ASP A 193 -31.90 1.80 -6.55
N GLU A 194 -31.81 1.47 -5.26
CA GLU A 194 -31.85 0.10 -4.72
C GLU A 194 -33.19 -0.19 -4.02
N ASP A 195 -33.63 -1.45 -4.02
CA ASP A 195 -34.85 -1.90 -3.33
C ASP A 195 -34.79 -1.51 -1.84
N GLY A 196 -35.71 -0.64 -1.41
CA GLY A 196 -35.57 0.16 -0.19
C GLY A 196 -35.25 -0.63 1.08
N ILE A 197 -34.01 -0.49 1.57
CA ILE A 197 -33.52 -1.04 2.85
C ILE A 197 -34.36 -0.56 4.05
N TYR A 198 -34.95 0.63 3.91
CA TYR A 198 -35.77 1.30 4.90
C TYR A 198 -37.27 1.21 4.57
N LEU A 199 -38.08 0.79 5.54
CA LEU A 199 -39.53 0.70 5.45
C LEU A 199 -40.19 2.05 5.16
N ALA A 200 -39.57 3.16 5.54
CA ALA A 200 -40.04 4.51 5.20
C ALA A 200 -40.08 4.80 3.69
N TYR A 201 -39.29 4.08 2.88
CA TYR A 201 -39.21 4.23 1.43
C TYR A 201 -39.90 3.09 0.65
N ALA A 202 -40.35 2.03 1.33
CA ALA A 202 -41.05 0.92 0.71
C ALA A 202 -42.50 1.28 0.31
N ASP A 203 -42.92 0.87 -0.90
CA ASP A 203 -44.30 1.08 -1.34
C ASP A 203 -45.28 0.07 -0.69
N PHE A 204 -45.97 0.54 0.35
CA PHE A 204 -47.04 -0.22 0.99
C PHE A 204 -48.35 -0.29 0.19
N HIS A 205 -48.47 0.36 -0.98
CA HIS A 205 -49.71 0.31 -1.77
C HIS A 205 -50.08 -1.12 -2.14
N SER A 206 -49.11 -1.93 -2.56
CA SER A 206 -49.28 -3.36 -2.85
C SER A 206 -49.80 -4.16 -1.64
N TYR A 207 -49.20 -3.95 -0.46
CA TYR A 207 -49.62 -4.55 0.81
C TYR A 207 -51.03 -4.12 1.21
N LEU A 208 -51.34 -2.82 1.14
CA LEU A 208 -52.64 -2.27 1.51
C LEU A 208 -53.78 -2.74 0.58
N LEU A 209 -53.49 -2.88 -0.72
CA LEU A 209 -54.42 -3.49 -1.67
C LEU A 209 -54.69 -4.96 -1.34
N ALA A 210 -53.65 -5.75 -1.07
CA ALA A 210 -53.77 -7.15 -0.70
C ALA A 210 -54.54 -7.34 0.63
N ASP A 211 -54.26 -6.50 1.63
CA ASP A 211 -54.92 -6.52 2.94
C ASP A 211 -56.41 -6.12 2.84
N ALA A 212 -56.72 -5.10 2.05
CA ALA A 212 -58.09 -4.68 1.77
C ALA A 212 -58.88 -5.70 0.93
N ALA A 213 -58.22 -6.42 0.01
CA ALA A 213 -58.81 -7.53 -0.73
C ALA A 213 -59.08 -8.72 0.19
N GLY A 214 -58.10 -9.13 1.00
CA GLY A 214 -58.23 -10.19 1.99
C GLY A 214 -59.35 -9.92 2.99
N MET A 215 -59.50 -8.68 3.46
CA MET A 215 -60.63 -8.29 4.32
C MET A 215 -62.00 -8.40 3.65
N LYS A 216 -62.10 -8.09 2.35
CA LYS A 216 -63.35 -8.27 1.60
C LYS A 216 -63.70 -9.75 1.45
N GLU A 217 -62.72 -10.59 1.11
CA GLU A 217 -62.91 -12.05 1.02
C GLU A 217 -63.27 -12.67 2.38
N LEU A 218 -62.58 -12.28 3.44
CA LEU A 218 -62.82 -12.73 4.81
C LEU A 218 -64.20 -12.29 5.33
N SER A 219 -64.65 -11.08 4.97
CA SER A 219 -66.01 -10.60 5.27
C SER A 219 -67.09 -11.34 4.46
N GLN A 220 -66.83 -11.66 3.19
CA GLN A 220 -67.74 -12.49 2.38
C GLN A 220 -67.77 -13.95 2.83
N TRP A 221 -66.65 -14.47 3.34
CA TRP A 221 -66.59 -15.80 3.93
C TRP A 221 -67.39 -15.83 5.25
N PHE A 222 -67.26 -14.81 6.09
CA PHE A 222 -68.04 -14.66 7.32
C PHE A 222 -69.54 -14.68 7.03
N SER A 223 -70.03 -13.86 6.09
CA SER A 223 -71.46 -13.82 5.79
C SER A 223 -71.98 -15.11 5.15
N LYS A 224 -71.17 -15.79 4.33
CA LYS A 224 -71.53 -17.12 3.80
C LYS A 224 -71.56 -18.21 4.88
N GLN A 225 -70.63 -18.17 5.84
CA GLN A 225 -70.32 -19.31 6.72
C GLN A 225 -70.69 -19.13 8.20
N LEU A 226 -71.16 -17.95 8.63
CA LEU A 226 -71.47 -17.66 10.04
C LEU A 226 -72.82 -16.93 10.25
N ASP A 227 -73.30 -16.10 9.32
CA ASP A 227 -74.60 -15.41 9.43
C ASP A 227 -75.82 -16.38 9.44
N SER A 228 -75.66 -17.56 8.85
CA SER A 228 -76.71 -18.60 8.79
C SER A 228 -76.90 -19.38 10.11
N GLY A 229 -76.07 -19.10 11.12
CA GLY A 229 -76.17 -19.64 12.48
C GLY A 229 -75.82 -21.13 12.62
N PRO A 230 -75.61 -21.63 13.86
CA PRO A 230 -75.09 -22.98 14.11
C PRO A 230 -75.96 -24.10 13.53
N TYR A 231 -77.28 -23.88 13.42
CA TYR A 231 -78.26 -24.89 13.04
C TYR A 231 -78.31 -25.19 11.54
N ARG A 232 -77.97 -24.21 10.67
CA ARG A 232 -78.09 -24.38 9.21
C ARG A 232 -76.82 -24.92 8.58
N LEU A 233 -75.64 -24.46 9.04
CA LEU A 233 -74.33 -24.80 8.49
C LEU A 233 -74.01 -26.30 8.55
N VAL A 234 -74.35 -26.95 9.66
CA VAL A 234 -74.02 -28.36 9.89
C VAL A 234 -75.00 -29.30 9.16
N ALA A 235 -76.19 -28.81 8.80
CA ALA A 235 -77.17 -29.57 8.01
C ALA A 235 -76.76 -29.74 6.54
N GLU A 236 -75.82 -28.93 6.04
CA GLU A 236 -75.33 -29.01 4.66
C GLU A 236 -74.04 -29.85 4.56
N GLU A 237 -73.05 -29.61 5.42
CA GLU A 237 -71.79 -30.37 5.39
C GLU A 237 -71.83 -31.72 6.13
N GLY A 238 -72.68 -31.86 7.16
CA GLY A 238 -72.88 -33.12 7.90
C GLY A 238 -73.33 -34.28 7.01
N LYS A 239 -74.01 -33.98 5.90
CA LYS A 239 -74.44 -34.93 4.86
C LYS A 239 -73.28 -35.70 4.21
N SER A 240 -72.08 -35.14 4.19
CA SER A 240 -70.92 -35.76 3.54
C SER A 240 -70.07 -36.65 4.46
N LYS A 241 -70.16 -36.46 5.79
CA LYS A 241 -69.42 -37.24 6.79
C LYS A 241 -70.27 -38.21 7.60
N CYS A 242 -71.58 -37.98 7.70
CA CYS A 242 -72.51 -38.87 8.40
C CYS A 242 -73.57 -39.39 7.43
N SER A 243 -73.40 -40.62 6.93
CA SER A 243 -74.43 -41.32 6.13
C SER A 243 -75.58 -41.89 6.98
N TRP A 244 -75.86 -41.28 8.13
CA TRP A 244 -76.93 -41.69 9.05
C TRP A 244 -78.12 -40.75 8.91
N VAL A 245 -79.02 -41.13 7.99
CA VAL A 245 -80.40 -40.65 7.84
C VAL A 245 -80.58 -39.16 7.48
N SER A 246 -81.30 -38.91 6.38
CA SER A 246 -81.71 -37.57 5.93
C SER A 246 -82.68 -36.88 6.90
N LEU A 247 -82.17 -36.27 7.97
CA LEU A 247 -82.92 -35.41 8.92
C LEU A 247 -83.42 -34.07 8.29
N ASN A 248 -83.42 -33.96 6.97
CA ASN A 248 -83.71 -32.75 6.22
C ASN A 248 -85.22 -32.46 6.09
N GLU A 249 -86.09 -33.47 6.28
CA GLU A 249 -87.56 -33.29 6.16
C GLU A 249 -88.19 -32.68 7.42
N ILE A 250 -87.63 -32.90 8.61
CA ILE A 250 -88.17 -32.36 9.88
C ILE A 250 -87.56 -30.98 10.22
N SER A 251 -86.37 -30.68 9.70
CA SER A 251 -85.63 -29.45 10.05
C SER A 251 -86.23 -28.17 9.44
N ASN A 252 -86.90 -28.26 8.29
CA ASN A 252 -87.42 -27.10 7.56
C ASN A 252 -88.75 -26.53 8.13
N VAL A 253 -89.34 -27.17 9.16
CA VAL A 253 -90.59 -26.71 9.80
C VAL A 253 -90.33 -25.83 11.04
N LEU A 254 -89.07 -25.68 11.47
CA LEU A 254 -88.64 -24.96 12.69
C LEU A 254 -88.89 -23.43 12.69
N VAL A 255 -89.63 -22.89 11.73
CA VAL A 255 -89.94 -21.45 11.61
C VAL A 255 -91.43 -21.14 11.84
N ARG A 256 -92.29 -22.11 12.20
CA ARG A 256 -93.72 -21.76 12.46
C ARG A 256 -94.48 -22.40 13.64
N ASP A 257 -94.16 -23.60 14.13
CA ASP A 257 -94.89 -24.18 15.29
C ASP A 257 -94.00 -24.94 16.28
N THR A 258 -93.61 -24.28 17.38
CA THR A 258 -92.73 -24.86 18.42
C THR A 258 -93.44 -25.80 19.38
N GLU A 259 -94.74 -25.64 19.62
CA GLU A 259 -95.48 -26.44 20.61
C GLU A 259 -95.90 -27.80 20.03
N ASN A 260 -96.46 -27.80 18.81
CA ASN A 260 -96.87 -29.03 18.11
C ASN A 260 -95.69 -29.99 17.87
N THR A 261 -94.49 -29.46 17.55
CA THR A 261 -93.30 -30.27 17.28
C THR A 261 -92.67 -30.86 18.54
N GLN A 262 -92.76 -30.18 19.69
CA GLN A 262 -92.37 -30.75 20.98
C GLN A 262 -93.33 -31.86 21.41
N HIS A 263 -94.64 -31.65 21.26
CA HIS A 263 -95.65 -32.65 21.57
C HIS A 263 -95.47 -33.92 20.73
N GLN A 264 -95.24 -33.78 19.41
CA GLN A 264 -94.94 -34.89 18.50
C GLN A 264 -93.70 -35.70 18.93
N ARG A 265 -92.62 -35.03 19.36
CA ARG A 265 -91.41 -35.73 19.85
C ARG A 265 -91.66 -36.48 21.15
N LEU A 266 -92.45 -35.92 22.07
CA LEU A 266 -92.83 -36.60 23.31
C LEU A 266 -93.72 -37.82 23.05
N THR A 267 -94.69 -37.72 22.13
CA THR A 267 -95.49 -38.89 21.72
C THR A 267 -94.66 -39.94 21.00
N GLU A 268 -93.64 -39.54 20.22
CA GLU A 268 -92.76 -40.48 19.53
C GLU A 268 -91.80 -41.20 20.50
N LEU A 269 -91.27 -40.50 21.52
CA LEU A 269 -90.51 -41.14 22.62
C LEU A 269 -91.38 -42.14 23.38
N GLN A 270 -92.63 -41.79 23.73
CA GLN A 270 -93.58 -42.71 24.36
C GLN A 270 -93.88 -43.93 23.47
N ARG A 271 -93.97 -43.75 22.14
CA ARG A 271 -94.10 -44.83 21.16
C ARG A 271 -92.87 -45.74 21.12
N LEU A 272 -91.66 -45.17 21.09
CA LEU A 272 -90.42 -45.95 21.11
C LEU A 272 -90.27 -46.74 22.41
N ARG A 273 -90.52 -46.11 23.57
CA ARG A 273 -90.45 -46.74 24.89
C ARG A 273 -91.40 -47.93 25.03
N SER A 274 -92.64 -47.79 24.56
CA SER A 274 -93.63 -48.88 24.58
C SER A 274 -93.26 -50.03 23.64
N ILE A 275 -92.74 -49.73 22.45
CA ILE A 275 -92.24 -50.76 21.52
C ILE A 275 -91.03 -51.48 22.10
N PHE A 276 -90.05 -50.76 22.65
CA PHE A 276 -88.80 -51.33 23.16
C PHE A 276 -89.02 -52.33 24.30
N GLY A 277 -89.87 -52.00 25.27
CA GLY A 277 -90.22 -52.95 26.34
C GLY A 277 -90.83 -54.25 25.81
N THR A 278 -91.61 -54.19 24.71
CA THR A 278 -92.16 -55.39 24.07
C THR A 278 -91.14 -56.14 23.20
N SER A 279 -90.23 -55.44 22.50
CA SER A 279 -89.22 -56.08 21.66
C SER A 279 -88.12 -56.75 22.47
N GLU A 280 -87.66 -56.12 23.56
CA GLU A 280 -86.71 -56.73 24.49
C GLU A 280 -87.29 -57.98 25.15
N ARG A 281 -88.56 -57.91 25.58
CA ARG A 281 -89.27 -59.08 26.10
C ARG A 281 -89.32 -60.22 25.08
N GLN A 282 -89.73 -59.94 23.84
CA GLN A 282 -89.79 -60.93 22.76
C GLN A 282 -88.40 -61.51 22.43
N TRP A 283 -87.35 -60.68 22.49
CA TRP A 283 -85.97 -61.11 22.30
C TRP A 283 -85.50 -62.03 23.43
N VAL A 284 -85.78 -61.70 24.71
CA VAL A 284 -85.49 -62.56 25.86
C VAL A 284 -86.27 -63.88 25.77
N GLU A 285 -87.58 -63.84 25.46
CA GLU A 285 -88.41 -65.04 25.29
C GLU A 285 -87.87 -65.95 24.17
N ALA A 286 -87.47 -65.38 23.02
CA ALA A 286 -86.85 -66.13 21.93
C ALA A 286 -85.48 -66.71 22.32
N GLN A 287 -84.67 -65.97 23.09
CA GLN A 287 -83.38 -66.44 23.57
C GLN A 287 -83.52 -67.57 24.61
N VAL A 288 -84.54 -67.50 25.48
CA VAL A 288 -84.90 -68.57 26.44
C VAL A 288 -85.39 -69.82 25.72
N GLU A 289 -86.29 -69.70 24.74
CA GLU A 289 -86.74 -70.85 23.95
C GLU A 289 -85.61 -71.48 23.12
N ASN A 290 -84.68 -70.67 22.57
CA ASN A 290 -83.48 -71.18 21.91
C ASN A 290 -82.59 -71.95 22.89
N ALA A 291 -82.31 -71.41 24.08
CA ALA A 291 -81.53 -72.10 25.11
C ALA A 291 -82.20 -73.41 25.59
N LYS A 292 -83.53 -73.39 25.73
CA LYS A 292 -84.37 -74.56 26.06
C LYS A 292 -84.28 -75.64 24.97
N GLN A 293 -84.43 -75.28 23.70
CA GLN A 293 -84.26 -76.19 22.57
C GLN A 293 -82.84 -76.77 22.48
N GLN A 294 -81.81 -75.94 22.72
CA GLN A 294 -80.42 -76.40 22.80
C GLN A 294 -80.23 -77.40 23.94
N SER A 295 -80.82 -77.14 25.12
CA SER A 295 -80.74 -78.05 26.26
C SER A 295 -81.44 -79.39 25.97
N PHE A 296 -82.60 -79.38 25.31
CA PHE A 296 -83.29 -80.60 24.86
C PHE A 296 -82.45 -81.38 23.85
N LEU A 297 -81.82 -80.71 22.88
CA LEU A 297 -80.92 -81.36 21.93
C LEU A 297 -79.66 -81.93 22.61
N MET A 298 -79.12 -81.27 23.64
CA MET A 298 -78.01 -81.79 24.44
C MET A 298 -78.43 -83.01 25.26
N THR A 299 -79.58 -82.98 25.94
CA THR A 299 -80.07 -84.12 26.71
C THR A 299 -80.47 -85.30 25.82
N LEU A 300 -81.07 -85.06 24.66
CA LEU A 300 -81.37 -86.12 23.69
C LEU A 300 -80.10 -86.76 23.12
N LYS A 301 -79.07 -85.95 22.81
CA LYS A 301 -77.74 -86.47 22.41
C LYS A 301 -77.13 -87.32 23.53
N ALA A 302 -77.14 -86.82 24.76
CA ALA A 302 -76.64 -87.55 25.93
C ALA A 302 -77.42 -88.86 26.17
N GLN A 303 -78.74 -88.84 25.98
CA GLN A 303 -79.59 -90.01 26.16
C GLN A 303 -79.35 -91.06 25.09
N VAL A 304 -79.26 -90.67 23.81
CA VAL A 304 -78.87 -91.55 22.69
C VAL A 304 -77.48 -92.18 22.91
N THR A 305 -76.55 -91.47 23.55
CA THR A 305 -75.26 -92.04 23.96
C THR A 305 -75.31 -92.89 25.24
N SER A 306 -76.44 -92.91 25.96
CA SER A 306 -76.63 -93.64 27.23
C SER A 306 -77.56 -94.85 27.14
N ASP A 307 -78.30 -95.01 26.04
CA ASP A 307 -79.27 -96.10 25.83
C ASP A 307 -78.62 -97.51 25.81
N GLU A 308 -77.28 -97.60 25.88
CA GLU A 308 -76.54 -98.84 26.15
C GLU A 308 -76.70 -99.35 27.59
N ALA A 309 -77.15 -98.51 28.55
CA ALA A 309 -77.18 -98.83 29.98
C ALA A 309 -78.61 -98.94 30.55
N HIS A 310 -79.30 -100.04 30.24
CA HIS A 310 -80.55 -100.41 30.94
C HIS A 310 -80.31 -100.82 32.41
N ILE A 311 -80.40 -99.86 33.33
CA ILE A 311 -80.33 -100.12 34.77
C ILE A 311 -81.73 -100.46 35.31
N HIS A 312 -81.94 -101.73 35.68
CA HIS A 312 -83.15 -102.14 36.41
C HIS A 312 -83.16 -101.53 37.82
N LEU A 313 -84.10 -100.61 38.08
CA LEU A 313 -84.34 -99.98 39.37
C LEU A 313 -85.67 -100.47 39.94
N ASP A 314 -85.68 -100.80 41.25
CA ASP A 314 -86.88 -101.28 41.95
C ASP A 314 -88.03 -100.26 41.84
N LEU A 315 -89.24 -100.76 41.57
CA LEU A 315 -90.45 -99.96 41.37
C LEU A 315 -90.68 -98.93 42.50
N HIS A 316 -90.36 -99.29 43.74
CA HIS A 316 -90.54 -98.41 44.89
C HIS A 316 -89.48 -97.28 44.96
N SER A 317 -88.25 -97.55 44.50
CA SER A 317 -87.20 -96.54 44.34
C SER A 317 -87.53 -95.60 43.18
N LEU A 318 -88.07 -96.14 42.08
CA LEU A 318 -88.53 -95.39 40.92
C LEU A 318 -89.67 -94.44 41.30
N ARG A 319 -90.66 -94.92 42.06
CA ARG A 319 -91.77 -94.09 42.58
C ARG A 319 -91.30 -92.97 43.50
N ARG A 320 -90.32 -93.22 44.37
CA ARG A 320 -89.76 -92.17 45.25
C ARG A 320 -89.03 -91.10 44.44
N LYS A 321 -88.11 -91.51 43.55
CA LYS A 321 -87.41 -90.58 42.64
C LYS A 321 -88.38 -89.81 41.74
N HIS A 322 -89.45 -90.45 41.27
CA HIS A 322 -90.47 -89.78 40.47
C HIS A 322 -91.24 -88.73 41.29
N ALA A 323 -91.56 -88.99 42.56
CA ALA A 323 -92.19 -88.00 43.44
C ALA A 323 -91.23 -86.85 43.80
N GLU A 324 -89.95 -87.14 44.03
CA GLU A 324 -88.89 -86.14 44.25
C GLU A 324 -88.72 -85.25 43.01
N LEU A 325 -88.53 -85.84 41.82
CA LEU A 325 -88.43 -85.11 40.54
C LEU A 325 -89.70 -84.34 40.18
N ALA A 326 -90.89 -84.87 40.46
CA ALA A 326 -92.15 -84.14 40.26
C ALA A 326 -92.26 -82.94 41.21
N GLY A 327 -91.79 -83.10 42.45
CA GLY A 327 -91.63 -81.99 43.40
C GLY A 327 -90.68 -80.92 42.87
N GLU A 328 -89.46 -81.31 42.47
CA GLU A 328 -88.46 -80.40 41.90
C GLU A 328 -88.99 -79.68 40.66
N LEU A 329 -89.57 -80.41 39.69
CA LEU A 329 -90.22 -79.84 38.50
C LEU A 329 -91.30 -78.83 38.87
N SER A 330 -92.17 -79.12 39.85
CA SER A 330 -93.19 -78.16 40.30
C SER A 330 -92.56 -76.88 40.89
N THR A 331 -91.44 -76.99 41.60
CA THR A 331 -90.72 -75.80 42.12
C THR A 331 -89.99 -75.02 41.02
N LEU A 332 -89.53 -75.70 39.97
CA LEU A 332 -88.89 -75.08 38.80
C LEU A 332 -89.93 -74.37 37.93
N TYR A 333 -91.05 -75.00 37.60
CA TYR A 333 -92.15 -74.34 36.88
C TYR A 333 -92.66 -73.10 37.60
N ARG A 334 -92.82 -73.16 38.93
CA ARG A 334 -93.21 -71.98 39.73
C ARG A 334 -92.14 -70.87 39.73
N LYS A 335 -90.85 -71.20 39.56
CA LYS A 335 -89.78 -70.20 39.40
C LYS A 335 -89.79 -69.62 37.98
N GLU A 336 -89.93 -70.45 36.95
CA GLU A 336 -90.06 -70.06 35.55
C GLU A 336 -91.24 -69.10 35.36
N GLU A 337 -92.42 -69.46 35.88
CA GLU A 337 -93.63 -68.63 35.84
C GLU A 337 -93.41 -67.27 36.51
N LYS A 338 -92.78 -67.23 37.70
CA LYS A 338 -92.42 -65.96 38.37
C LYS A 338 -91.41 -65.13 37.59
N LEU A 339 -90.43 -65.77 36.95
CA LEU A 339 -89.43 -65.05 36.17
C LEU A 339 -90.07 -64.40 34.93
N LEU A 340 -90.96 -65.13 34.23
CA LEU A 340 -91.67 -64.69 33.03
C LEU A 340 -92.81 -63.69 33.28
N SER A 341 -93.49 -63.79 34.43
CA SER A 341 -94.67 -62.95 34.75
C SER A 341 -94.35 -61.70 35.56
N GLU A 342 -93.38 -61.76 36.47
CA GLU A 342 -92.98 -60.65 37.36
C GLU A 342 -91.63 -60.06 36.88
N THR A 343 -90.53 -60.81 37.00
CA THR A 343 -89.18 -60.19 36.97
C THR A 343 -88.71 -59.70 35.60
N ILE A 344 -89.00 -60.42 34.51
CA ILE A 344 -88.58 -60.03 33.16
C ILE A 344 -89.38 -58.80 32.69
N PRO A 345 -90.72 -58.77 32.83
CA PRO A 345 -91.50 -57.55 32.56
C PRO A 345 -91.03 -56.33 33.34
N ASP A 346 -90.74 -56.46 34.64
CA ASP A 346 -90.27 -55.35 35.47
C ASP A 346 -88.91 -54.81 34.99
N LEU A 347 -87.94 -55.69 34.72
CA LEU A 347 -86.62 -55.30 34.21
C LEU A 347 -86.70 -54.70 32.79
N CYS A 348 -87.52 -55.25 31.89
CA CYS A 348 -87.76 -54.66 30.57
C CYS A 348 -88.42 -53.27 30.66
N TRP A 349 -89.26 -53.04 31.68
CA TRP A 349 -89.86 -51.73 31.93
C TRP A 349 -88.86 -50.71 32.50
N GLU A 350 -87.97 -51.11 33.41
CA GLU A 350 -86.87 -50.28 33.89
C GLU A 350 -85.89 -49.92 32.76
N LEU A 351 -85.50 -50.89 31.93
CA LEU A 351 -84.65 -50.67 30.74
C LEU A 351 -85.33 -49.73 29.73
N ALA A 352 -86.64 -49.85 29.52
CA ALA A 352 -87.39 -48.95 28.66
C ALA A 352 -87.43 -47.50 29.20
N GLN A 353 -87.52 -47.30 30.51
CA GLN A 353 -87.41 -45.95 31.11
C GLN A 353 -86.01 -45.34 30.91
N LEU A 354 -84.95 -46.16 30.94
CA LEU A 354 -83.58 -45.70 30.67
C LEU A 354 -83.32 -45.39 29.19
N GLN A 355 -84.07 -45.99 28.25
CA GLN A 355 -83.91 -45.75 26.82
C GLN A 355 -84.05 -44.27 26.42
N ASP A 356 -85.00 -43.56 27.04
CA ASP A 356 -85.22 -42.13 26.81
C ASP A 356 -83.93 -41.31 27.07
N THR A 357 -83.11 -41.73 28.04
CA THR A 357 -81.85 -41.04 28.38
C THR A 357 -80.79 -41.18 27.29
N TYR A 358 -80.68 -42.35 26.65
CA TYR A 358 -79.75 -42.57 25.54
C TYR A 358 -80.17 -41.81 24.28
N ILE A 359 -81.47 -41.72 24.00
CA ILE A 359 -82.00 -40.96 22.85
C ILE A 359 -81.76 -39.45 23.08
N LEU A 360 -82.03 -38.96 24.28
CA LEU A 360 -81.74 -37.56 24.64
C LEU A 360 -80.24 -37.26 24.60
N GLN A 361 -79.39 -38.16 25.12
CA GLN A 361 -77.94 -38.03 25.04
C GLN A 361 -77.50 -37.85 23.58
N GLY A 362 -77.98 -38.69 22.65
CA GLY A 362 -77.66 -38.55 21.22
C GLY A 362 -78.08 -37.21 20.59
N ASP A 363 -79.23 -36.64 20.97
CA ASP A 363 -79.65 -35.31 20.50
C ASP A 363 -78.81 -34.17 21.13
N TYR A 364 -78.38 -34.32 22.40
CA TYR A 364 -77.46 -33.37 23.03
C TYR A 364 -76.04 -33.46 22.47
N ASP A 365 -75.49 -34.65 22.25
CA ASP A 365 -74.20 -34.86 21.60
C ASP A 365 -74.21 -34.26 20.18
N LEU A 366 -75.30 -34.44 19.42
CA LEU A 366 -75.48 -33.81 18.11
C LEU A 366 -75.54 -32.28 18.19
N LYS A 367 -76.15 -31.70 19.24
CA LYS A 367 -76.14 -30.23 19.48
C LYS A 367 -74.75 -29.73 19.86
N VAL A 368 -74.02 -30.45 20.71
CA VAL A 368 -72.64 -30.12 21.10
C VAL A 368 -71.73 -30.14 19.87
N MET A 369 -71.74 -31.23 19.10
CA MET A 369 -70.96 -31.33 17.85
C MET A 369 -71.26 -30.19 16.86
N ARG A 370 -72.54 -29.75 16.77
CA ARG A 370 -72.92 -28.59 15.95
C ARG A 370 -72.30 -27.28 16.46
N GLN A 371 -72.31 -27.07 17.77
CA GLN A 371 -71.74 -25.89 18.41
C GLN A 371 -70.21 -25.89 18.33
N GLU A 372 -69.55 -27.02 18.60
CA GLU A 372 -68.09 -27.16 18.47
C GLU A 372 -67.61 -26.87 17.05
N PHE A 373 -68.32 -27.36 16.04
CA PHE A 373 -68.01 -27.07 14.64
C PHE A 373 -68.12 -25.57 14.33
N TYR A 374 -69.17 -24.91 14.82
CA TYR A 374 -69.35 -23.46 14.68
C TYR A 374 -68.24 -22.67 15.41
N ILE A 375 -67.91 -23.07 16.65
CA ILE A 375 -66.82 -22.49 17.45
C ILE A 375 -65.47 -22.67 16.75
N ASN A 376 -65.21 -23.83 16.13
CA ASN A 376 -63.95 -24.07 15.41
C ASN A 376 -63.84 -23.20 14.15
N ARG A 377 -64.95 -22.94 13.44
CA ARG A 377 -64.99 -21.95 12.36
C ARG A 377 -64.77 -20.52 12.85
N GLN A 378 -65.38 -20.13 13.98
CA GLN A 378 -65.13 -18.84 14.62
C GLN A 378 -63.66 -18.69 15.07
N LYS A 379 -63.06 -19.73 15.64
CA LYS A 379 -61.62 -19.75 16.01
C LYS A 379 -60.73 -19.57 14.78
N GLY A 380 -61.04 -20.22 13.66
CA GLY A 380 -60.34 -20.02 12.38
C GLY A 380 -60.43 -18.57 11.90
N PHE A 381 -61.63 -17.99 11.89
CA PHE A 381 -61.87 -16.59 11.54
C PHE A 381 -61.09 -15.61 12.45
N ILE A 382 -61.16 -15.81 13.77
CA ILE A 382 -60.41 -15.03 14.76
C ILE A 382 -58.90 -15.16 14.54
N HIS A 383 -58.40 -16.36 14.21
CA HIS A 383 -56.99 -16.56 13.90
C HIS A 383 -56.53 -15.76 12.66
N HIS A 384 -57.34 -15.71 11.60
CA HIS A 384 -57.05 -14.86 10.44
C HIS A 384 -57.03 -13.37 10.79
N LEU A 385 -58.00 -12.88 11.59
CA LEU A 385 -58.00 -11.49 12.09
C LEU A 385 -56.80 -11.17 12.99
N ILE A 386 -56.41 -12.09 13.88
CA ILE A 386 -55.22 -11.94 14.72
C ILE A 386 -53.95 -11.87 13.87
N ASN A 387 -53.84 -12.72 12.84
CA ASN A 387 -52.70 -12.71 11.92
C ASN A 387 -52.62 -11.43 11.10
N GLN A 388 -53.76 -10.84 10.72
CA GLN A 388 -53.78 -9.54 10.06
C GLN A 388 -53.38 -8.41 11.00
N LEU A 389 -53.96 -8.38 12.21
CA LEU A 389 -53.62 -7.41 13.23
C LEU A 389 -52.14 -7.48 13.62
N SER A 390 -51.57 -8.68 13.73
CA SER A 390 -50.16 -8.88 14.08
C SER A 390 -49.22 -8.40 12.96
N ARG A 391 -49.56 -8.61 11.68
CA ARG A 391 -48.82 -8.03 10.54
C ARG A 391 -48.84 -6.51 10.57
N HIS A 392 -50.01 -5.90 10.78
CA HIS A 392 -50.14 -4.45 10.87
C HIS A 392 -49.40 -3.87 12.09
N GLN A 393 -49.49 -4.52 13.25
CA GLN A 393 -48.76 -4.13 14.45
C GLN A 393 -47.25 -4.28 14.26
N PHE A 394 -46.78 -5.39 13.68
CA PHE A 394 -45.37 -5.61 13.36
C PHE A 394 -44.83 -4.50 12.45
N LEU A 395 -45.54 -4.19 11.36
CA LEU A 395 -45.16 -3.12 10.44
C LEU A 395 -45.10 -1.76 11.16
N LYS A 396 -46.11 -1.44 11.99
CA LYS A 396 -46.13 -0.23 12.80
C LYS A 396 -44.95 -0.14 13.78
N LEU A 397 -44.60 -1.24 14.45
CA LEU A 397 -43.44 -1.29 15.35
C LEU A 397 -42.13 -1.14 14.58
N ALA A 398 -42.00 -1.78 13.43
CA ALA A 398 -40.81 -1.70 12.59
C ALA A 398 -40.57 -0.25 12.11
N CYS A 399 -41.59 0.43 11.58
CA CYS A 399 -41.49 1.86 11.21
C CYS A 399 -41.21 2.77 12.43
N GLN A 400 -41.66 2.42 13.64
CA GLN A 400 -41.35 3.17 14.85
C GLN A 400 -39.89 2.98 15.32
N LEU A 401 -39.35 1.75 15.20
CA LEU A 401 -37.95 1.45 15.50
C LEU A 401 -37.02 2.14 14.50
N GLU A 402 -37.35 2.07 13.21
CA GLU A 402 -36.62 2.76 12.13
C GLU A 402 -36.64 4.29 12.31
N LYS A 403 -37.79 4.88 12.63
CA LYS A 403 -37.86 6.29 12.99
C LYS A 403 -36.94 6.63 14.17
N LYS A 404 -36.83 5.75 15.16
CA LYS A 404 -35.94 5.96 16.32
C LYS A 404 -34.46 5.85 15.93
N THR A 405 -34.07 4.91 15.06
CA THR A 405 -32.68 4.79 14.60
C THR A 405 -32.29 5.97 13.71
N MET A 406 -33.15 6.39 12.78
CA MET A 406 -32.93 7.59 11.95
C MET A 406 -32.80 8.87 12.78
N LEU A 407 -33.66 9.06 13.80
CA LEU A 407 -33.52 10.20 14.73
C LEU A 407 -32.23 10.13 15.57
N GLY A 408 -31.79 8.92 15.93
CA GLY A 408 -30.49 8.70 16.58
C GLY A 408 -29.31 9.10 15.68
N ALA A 409 -29.30 8.62 14.44
CA ALA A 409 -28.30 8.99 13.43
C ALA A 409 -28.28 10.51 13.18
N HIS A 410 -29.45 11.15 13.03
CA HIS A 410 -29.56 12.61 12.90
C HIS A 410 -29.00 13.35 14.12
N SER A 411 -29.24 12.86 15.34
CA SER A 411 -28.66 13.48 16.54
C SER A 411 -27.14 13.35 16.62
N LEU A 412 -26.58 12.21 16.18
CA LEU A 412 -25.13 12.01 16.09
C LEU A 412 -24.50 12.90 15.01
N LEU A 413 -25.12 13.00 13.83
CA LEU A 413 -24.68 13.90 12.76
C LEU A 413 -24.64 15.36 13.21
N LYS A 414 -25.63 15.82 14.00
CA LYS A 414 -25.63 17.16 14.60
C LYS A 414 -24.52 17.38 15.63
N VAL A 415 -24.17 16.36 16.42
CA VAL A 415 -23.02 16.45 17.33
C VAL A 415 -21.73 16.60 16.52
N ILE A 416 -21.54 15.77 15.50
CA ILE A 416 -20.38 15.82 14.59
C ILE A 416 -20.29 17.18 13.87
N GLU A 417 -21.40 17.71 13.36
CA GLU A 417 -21.50 19.06 12.78
C GLU A 417 -21.01 20.14 13.77
N SER A 418 -21.46 20.06 15.03
CA SER A 418 -21.04 21.01 16.07
C SER A 418 -19.57 20.89 16.46
N GLU A 419 -19.01 19.68 16.48
CA GLU A 419 -17.58 19.45 16.73
C GLU A 419 -16.72 19.98 15.58
N LEU A 420 -17.10 19.72 14.32
CA LEU A 420 -16.42 20.25 13.14
C LEU A 420 -16.42 21.79 13.13
N GLN A 421 -17.55 22.43 13.46
CA GLN A 421 -17.62 23.89 13.61
C GLN A 421 -16.73 24.40 14.75
N GLY A 422 -16.59 23.63 15.83
CA GLY A 422 -15.64 23.89 16.91
C GLY A 422 -14.18 23.82 16.44
N TYR A 423 -13.80 22.78 15.70
CA TYR A 423 -12.45 22.66 15.12
C TYR A 423 -12.15 23.76 14.11
N LEU A 424 -13.11 24.13 13.27
CA LEU A 424 -12.97 25.19 12.27
C LEU A 424 -12.71 26.54 12.94
N SER A 425 -13.56 26.95 13.90
CA SER A 425 -13.37 28.20 14.65
C SER A 425 -12.08 28.22 15.49
N ALA A 426 -11.66 27.09 16.05
CA ALA A 426 -10.37 26.98 16.74
C ALA A 426 -9.17 27.11 15.79
N SER A 427 -9.29 26.61 14.56
CA SER A 427 -8.29 26.75 13.50
C SER A 427 -8.20 28.20 13.00
N GLU A 428 -9.33 28.83 12.70
CA GLU A 428 -9.42 30.26 12.35
C GLU A 428 -8.79 31.13 13.45
N GLY A 429 -9.08 30.84 14.71
CA GLY A 429 -8.47 31.52 15.86
C GLY A 429 -6.95 31.32 15.96
N ARG A 430 -6.41 30.17 15.55
CA ARG A 430 -4.95 29.94 15.44
C ARG A 430 -4.36 30.74 14.29
N VAL A 431 -4.97 30.69 13.10
CA VAL A 431 -4.52 31.43 11.91
C VAL A 431 -4.51 32.93 12.21
N GLY A 432 -5.56 33.47 12.83
CA GLY A 432 -5.62 34.86 13.26
C GLY A 432 -4.47 35.26 14.21
N ARG A 433 -4.09 34.38 15.15
CA ARG A 433 -2.93 34.61 16.03
C ARG A 433 -1.60 34.56 15.27
N CYS A 434 -1.42 33.63 14.32
CA CYS A 434 -0.22 33.58 13.48
C CYS A 434 -0.10 34.83 12.58
N MET A 435 -1.20 35.29 12.00
CA MET A 435 -1.24 36.52 11.21
C MET A 435 -0.93 37.75 12.07
N ALA A 436 -1.49 37.84 13.28
CA ALA A 436 -1.19 38.90 14.24
C ALA A 436 0.28 38.88 14.70
N LEU A 437 0.89 37.70 14.87
CA LEU A 437 2.33 37.58 15.14
C LEU A 437 3.19 37.99 13.95
N GLY A 438 2.78 37.67 12.72
CA GLY A 438 3.44 38.15 11.49
C GLY A 438 3.39 39.67 11.37
N GLN A 439 2.22 40.27 11.64
CA GLN A 439 2.04 41.73 11.69
C GLN A 439 2.87 42.37 12.80
N ALA A 440 2.85 41.82 14.01
CA ALA A 440 3.69 42.31 15.11
C ALA A 440 5.21 42.17 14.84
N ALA A 441 5.62 41.18 14.04
CA ALA A 441 7.00 41.03 13.60
C ALA A 441 7.40 42.05 12.51
N SER A 442 6.46 42.50 11.67
CA SER A 442 6.68 43.63 10.74
C SER A 442 6.57 45.00 11.40
N ASP A 443 5.82 45.12 12.50
CA ASP A 443 5.60 46.38 13.24
C ASP A 443 6.73 46.68 14.26
N LEU A 444 7.70 45.78 14.43
CA LEU A 444 8.92 46.00 15.21
C LEU A 444 9.87 46.92 14.42
N PRO A 445 10.11 48.17 14.87
CA PRO A 445 10.96 49.10 14.11
C PRO A 445 12.41 48.62 14.07
N GLU A 446 13.07 48.90 12.94
CA GLU A 446 14.36 48.36 12.52
C GLU A 446 15.51 48.53 13.53
N GLN A 447 15.71 47.55 14.41
CA GLN A 447 16.97 47.36 15.16
C GLN A 447 17.76 46.16 14.62
N GLY A 448 17.85 46.07 13.30
CA GLY A 448 18.55 45.01 12.56
C GLY A 448 20.01 45.31 12.27
N ALA A 449 20.79 45.76 13.27
CA ALA A 449 22.25 45.82 13.14
C ALA A 449 22.82 44.40 13.11
N VAL A 450 23.68 44.10 12.14
CA VAL A 450 24.50 42.88 12.15
C VAL A 450 25.43 42.95 13.37
N ASP A 451 25.41 41.93 14.23
CA ASP A 451 26.34 41.80 15.37
C ASP A 451 27.78 41.71 14.85
N ASP A 452 28.70 42.52 15.39
CA ASP A 452 30.14 42.57 15.03
C ASP A 452 30.83 41.19 15.06
N ARG A 453 30.21 40.21 15.72
CA ARG A 453 30.67 38.81 15.81
C ARG A 453 30.29 37.95 14.61
N ASP A 454 29.38 38.40 13.75
CA ASP A 454 28.94 37.64 12.56
C ASP A 454 29.85 37.89 11.36
N THR A 455 31.00 37.21 11.38
CA THR A 455 31.96 37.21 10.26
C THR A 455 31.35 36.75 8.93
N PHE A 456 30.22 36.04 8.92
CA PHE A 456 29.58 35.61 7.68
C PHE A 456 28.81 36.77 7.04
N LEU A 457 27.92 37.44 7.79
CA LEU A 457 27.19 38.60 7.25
C LEU A 457 28.11 39.79 6.94
N HIS A 458 29.19 40.00 7.73
CA HIS A 458 30.23 40.96 7.36
C HIS A 458 31.01 40.54 6.10
N GLY A 459 31.34 39.26 5.93
CA GLY A 459 31.98 38.76 4.70
C GLY A 459 31.10 38.90 3.46
N VAL A 460 29.79 38.69 3.59
CA VAL A 460 28.79 38.92 2.52
C VAL A 460 28.72 40.41 2.17
N ARG A 461 28.66 41.31 3.17
CA ARG A 461 28.77 42.76 2.95
C ARG A 461 30.05 43.11 2.19
N ASP A 462 31.19 42.58 2.61
CA ASP A 462 32.48 42.94 2.04
C ASP A 462 32.54 42.54 0.55
N LEU A 463 32.07 41.34 0.20
CA LEU A 463 31.91 40.89 -1.19
C LEU A 463 30.97 41.78 -2.01
N LEU A 464 29.83 42.20 -1.44
CA LEU A 464 28.89 43.12 -2.11
C LEU A 464 29.46 44.53 -2.28
N SER A 465 30.26 45.01 -1.32
CA SER A 465 30.92 46.31 -1.37
C SER A 465 32.00 46.38 -2.45
N ILE A 466 32.74 45.27 -2.66
CA ILE A 466 33.71 45.10 -3.75
C ILE A 466 32.99 45.19 -5.10
N TYR A 467 31.82 44.57 -5.24
CA TYR A 467 31.04 44.61 -6.48
C TYR A 467 30.44 45.99 -6.78
N SER A 468 30.11 46.76 -5.74
CA SER A 468 29.42 48.05 -5.86
C SER A 468 30.35 49.24 -6.19
N ASN A 469 31.68 49.03 -6.28
CA ASN A 469 32.70 50.09 -6.46
C ASN A 469 32.58 51.28 -5.47
N ALA A 470 31.93 51.07 -4.31
CA ALA A 470 31.73 52.08 -3.28
C ALA A 470 32.99 52.24 -2.41
N GLN A 471 34.01 52.89 -2.96
CA GLN A 471 35.25 53.14 -2.23
C GLN A 471 35.06 54.22 -1.15
N ALA A 472 35.73 54.01 0.00
CA ALA A 472 35.88 54.96 1.12
C ALA A 472 34.62 55.27 1.97
N GLY A 473 34.15 54.27 2.71
CA GLY A 473 33.28 54.47 3.87
C GLY A 473 33.06 53.18 4.66
N LEU A 474 33.93 52.87 5.62
CA LEU A 474 33.70 51.79 6.58
C LEU A 474 32.57 52.17 7.54
N SER A 475 31.32 52.07 7.07
CA SER A 475 30.16 52.08 7.95
C SER A 475 30.21 50.83 8.82
N THR A 476 30.57 51.02 10.09
CA THR A 476 30.49 49.99 11.12
C THR A 476 29.05 49.50 11.29
N TYR A 477 28.06 50.33 10.95
CA TYR A 477 26.65 49.97 10.97
C TYR A 477 26.23 49.35 9.63
N VAL A 478 25.66 48.14 9.70
CA VAL A 478 25.18 47.36 8.55
C VAL A 478 23.80 46.84 8.91
N SER A 479 22.78 47.21 8.14
CA SER A 479 21.43 46.70 8.35
C SER A 479 21.21 45.44 7.53
N VAL A 480 20.58 44.42 8.13
CA VAL A 480 20.21 43.19 7.41
C VAL A 480 19.34 43.47 6.17
N PRO A 481 18.33 44.38 6.21
CA PRO A 481 17.60 44.80 5.01
C PRO A 481 18.48 45.40 3.92
N GLY A 482 19.54 46.13 4.29
CA GLY A 482 20.49 46.72 3.33
C GLY A 482 21.29 45.66 2.56
N ILE A 483 21.73 44.59 3.24
CA ILE A 483 22.38 43.43 2.59
C ILE A 483 21.40 42.73 1.64
N VAL A 484 20.16 42.50 2.08
CA VAL A 484 19.12 41.85 1.27
C VAL A 484 18.80 42.67 0.01
N GLN A 485 18.69 44.00 0.13
CA GLN A 485 18.45 44.88 -1.02
C GLN A 485 19.64 44.88 -2.01
N GLN A 486 20.87 44.86 -1.52
CA GLN A 486 22.06 44.75 -2.38
C GLN A 486 22.11 43.39 -3.11
N LEU A 487 21.75 42.30 -2.45
CA LEU A 487 21.64 40.98 -3.07
C LEU A 487 20.52 40.92 -4.12
N SER A 488 19.35 41.52 -3.86
CA SER A 488 18.27 41.56 -4.85
C SER A 488 18.63 42.39 -6.08
N ASN A 489 19.36 43.49 -5.90
CA ASN A 489 19.84 44.32 -7.01
C ASN A 489 20.87 43.54 -7.87
N LEU A 490 21.85 42.89 -7.23
CA LEU A 490 22.86 42.08 -7.94
C LEU A 490 22.20 40.87 -8.65
N HIS A 491 21.15 40.29 -8.08
CA HIS A 491 20.35 39.27 -8.74
C HIS A 491 19.61 39.82 -9.98
N SER A 492 18.98 41.01 -9.90
CA SER A 492 18.38 41.62 -11.09
C SER A 492 19.42 41.96 -12.16
N ASP A 493 20.61 42.43 -11.77
CA ASP A 493 21.70 42.74 -12.72
C ASP A 493 22.24 41.48 -13.41
N LEU A 494 22.29 40.33 -12.70
CA LEU A 494 22.61 39.03 -13.32
C LEU A 494 21.53 38.58 -14.31
N MET A 495 20.26 38.76 -13.97
CA MET A 495 19.15 38.38 -14.84
C MET A 495 19.09 39.26 -16.10
N THR A 496 19.37 40.56 -16.01
CA THR A 496 19.50 41.42 -17.20
C THR A 496 20.69 41.01 -18.05
N LEU A 497 21.88 40.82 -17.45
CA LEU A 497 23.08 40.40 -18.18
C LEU A 497 22.91 39.03 -18.87
N GLN A 498 22.20 38.09 -18.24
CA GLN A 498 21.87 36.81 -18.85
C GLN A 498 20.90 36.99 -20.03
N SER A 499 19.90 37.87 -19.91
CA SER A 499 18.97 38.17 -21.01
C SER A 499 19.68 38.87 -22.20
N ASP A 500 20.64 39.76 -21.95
CA ASP A 500 21.46 40.38 -23.01
C ASP A 500 22.29 39.32 -23.75
N LEU A 501 22.80 38.32 -23.02
CA LEU A 501 23.61 37.23 -23.56
C LEU A 501 22.77 36.23 -24.38
N GLU A 502 21.53 35.96 -23.95
CA GLU A 502 20.58 35.06 -24.64
C GLU A 502 19.88 35.71 -25.84
N TYR A 503 19.60 37.02 -25.81
CA TYR A 503 18.79 37.70 -26.84
C TYR A 503 19.54 38.75 -27.66
N ALA A 504 20.22 39.72 -27.03
CA ALA A 504 20.87 40.81 -27.77
C ALA A 504 22.10 40.33 -28.58
N LEU A 505 22.91 39.45 -27.99
CA LEU A 505 24.13 38.94 -28.62
C LEU A 505 23.88 38.10 -29.90
N PRO A 506 22.85 37.22 -29.95
CA PRO A 506 22.42 36.59 -31.19
C PRO A 506 21.81 37.55 -32.21
N GLU A 507 21.05 38.56 -31.78
CA GLU A 507 20.49 39.57 -32.70
C GLU A 507 21.57 40.42 -33.37
N ASP A 508 22.58 40.88 -32.63
CA ASP A 508 23.71 41.63 -33.18
C ASP A 508 24.60 40.75 -34.08
N ARG A 509 24.80 39.47 -33.73
CA ARG A 509 25.45 38.51 -34.64
C ARG A 509 24.68 38.36 -35.95
N ASN A 510 23.35 38.21 -35.88
CA ASN A 510 22.50 38.10 -37.08
C ASN A 510 22.53 39.40 -37.90
N ARG A 511 22.61 40.57 -37.24
CA ARG A 511 22.79 41.88 -37.92
C ARG A 511 24.11 41.94 -38.68
N CYS A 512 25.24 41.63 -38.04
CA CYS A 512 26.54 41.59 -38.73
C CYS A 512 26.60 40.54 -39.85
N ILE A 513 25.97 39.37 -39.68
CA ILE A 513 25.88 38.36 -40.75
C ILE A 513 25.08 38.91 -41.94
N ASN A 514 23.97 39.61 -41.69
CA ASN A 514 23.18 40.25 -42.75
C ASN A 514 23.95 41.38 -43.46
N GLU A 515 24.71 42.20 -42.72
CA GLU A 515 25.61 43.22 -43.29
C GLU A 515 26.73 42.60 -44.15
N LEU A 516 27.32 41.49 -43.70
CA LEU A 516 28.29 40.73 -44.51
C LEU A 516 27.64 40.13 -45.77
N CYS A 517 26.42 39.60 -45.67
CA CYS A 517 25.67 39.08 -46.81
C CYS A 517 25.35 40.18 -47.85
N THR A 518 24.97 41.40 -47.44
CA THR A 518 24.73 42.51 -48.38
C THR A 518 26.04 43.04 -49.00
N LEU A 519 27.15 43.05 -48.25
CA LEU A 519 28.48 43.32 -48.79
C LEU A 519 28.91 42.28 -49.83
N VAL A 520 28.66 40.99 -49.59
CA VAL A 520 28.94 39.92 -50.57
C VAL A 520 28.05 40.07 -51.81
N GLN A 521 26.78 40.41 -51.66
CA GLN A 521 25.87 40.66 -52.80
C GLN A 521 26.31 41.88 -53.65
N SER A 522 26.75 42.97 -53.03
CA SER A 522 27.27 44.13 -53.77
C SER A 522 28.61 43.84 -54.46
N LEU A 523 29.50 43.07 -53.84
CA LEU A 523 30.71 42.55 -54.49
C LEU A 523 30.40 41.62 -55.67
N GLN A 524 29.37 40.76 -55.55
CA GLN A 524 28.91 39.92 -56.66
C GLN A 524 28.36 40.77 -57.82
N GLN A 525 27.59 41.82 -57.55
CA GLN A 525 27.11 42.75 -58.59
C GLN A 525 28.26 43.49 -59.29
N LEU A 526 29.33 43.85 -58.57
CA LEU A 526 30.52 44.51 -59.14
C LEU A 526 31.36 43.55 -60.01
N LEU A 527 31.58 42.31 -59.56
CA LEU A 527 32.40 41.31 -60.26
C LEU A 527 31.66 40.65 -61.44
N PHE A 528 30.33 40.53 -61.35
CA PHE A 528 29.46 39.90 -62.33
C PHE A 528 28.32 40.84 -62.69
N ALA A 529 28.57 41.74 -63.65
CA ALA A 529 27.72 42.89 -64.00
C ALA A 529 26.30 42.56 -64.55
N SER A 530 25.81 41.32 -64.46
CA SER A 530 24.39 40.92 -64.60
C SER A 530 24.13 39.41 -64.49
N SER A 531 25.16 38.54 -64.48
CA SER A 531 24.97 37.08 -64.30
C SER A 531 26.20 36.39 -63.70
N THR A 532 25.98 35.53 -62.70
CA THR A 532 27.00 34.68 -62.06
C THR A 532 27.59 33.57 -62.95
N THR A 533 27.16 33.48 -64.22
CA THR A 533 27.71 32.53 -65.20
C THR A 533 28.74 33.15 -66.16
N ALA A 534 29.01 34.45 -66.08
CA ALA A 534 30.08 35.10 -66.83
C ALA A 534 31.44 34.95 -66.13
N GLN A 535 32.55 35.03 -66.87
CA GLN A 535 33.88 35.11 -66.26
C GLN A 535 34.04 36.42 -65.46
N PRO A 536 34.66 36.39 -64.26
CA PRO A 536 34.77 37.58 -63.41
C PRO A 536 35.63 38.65 -64.06
N ILE A 537 35.10 39.87 -64.17
CA ILE A 537 35.84 41.01 -64.74
C ILE A 537 36.71 41.61 -63.64
N LEU A 538 37.98 41.17 -63.57
CA LEU A 538 38.95 41.59 -62.55
C LEU A 538 39.56 42.97 -62.81
N THR A 539 39.34 43.56 -63.99
CA THR A 539 39.86 44.88 -64.38
C THR A 539 38.74 45.91 -64.42
N PRO A 540 38.87 47.06 -63.72
CA PRO A 540 37.89 48.15 -63.82
C PRO A 540 37.70 48.62 -65.27
N TRP A 541 36.45 48.81 -65.69
CA TRP A 541 36.08 49.17 -67.06
C TRP A 541 36.82 50.40 -67.62
N THR A 542 37.14 51.37 -66.75
CA THR A 542 37.94 52.55 -67.11
C THR A 542 39.39 52.18 -67.49
N LEU A 543 40.05 51.32 -66.70
CA LEU A 543 41.42 50.87 -66.96
C LEU A 543 41.52 49.98 -68.20
N MET A 544 40.49 49.19 -68.51
CA MET A 544 40.49 48.34 -69.70
C MET A 544 40.57 49.16 -70.99
N LYS A 545 39.93 50.34 -71.04
CA LYS A 545 40.02 51.26 -72.19
C LYS A 545 41.41 51.91 -72.30
N GLU A 546 41.98 52.36 -71.19
CA GLU A 546 43.29 53.01 -71.18
C GLU A 546 44.43 52.03 -71.52
N LEU A 547 44.33 50.76 -71.11
CA LEU A 547 45.28 49.71 -71.50
C LEU A 547 45.27 49.46 -73.02
N ASP A 548 44.08 49.44 -73.61
CA ASP A 548 43.86 49.26 -75.06
C ASP A 548 44.42 50.43 -75.90
N GLU A 549 44.45 51.64 -75.34
CA GLU A 549 45.11 52.80 -75.96
C GLU A 549 46.63 52.80 -75.71
N MET A 550 47.08 52.39 -74.52
CA MET A 550 48.50 52.23 -74.19
C MET A 550 49.20 51.20 -75.09
N GLU A 551 48.57 50.06 -75.38
CA GLU A 551 49.15 49.04 -76.25
C GLU A 551 49.36 49.55 -77.70
N LYS A 552 48.41 50.35 -78.20
CA LYS A 552 48.51 51.04 -79.50
C LYS A 552 49.62 52.10 -79.52
N VAL A 553 49.91 52.76 -78.40
CA VAL A 553 51.03 53.70 -78.27
C VAL A 553 52.36 52.95 -78.20
N ASN A 554 52.42 51.84 -77.45
CA ASN A 554 53.63 51.03 -77.30
C ASN A 554 54.09 50.44 -78.64
N ALA A 555 53.16 49.93 -79.45
CA ALA A 555 53.46 49.46 -80.81
C ALA A 555 54.09 50.54 -81.71
N LYS A 556 53.63 51.80 -81.61
CA LYS A 556 54.21 52.94 -82.34
C LYS A 556 55.60 53.31 -81.83
N LEU A 557 55.82 53.23 -80.51
CA LEU A 557 57.11 53.52 -79.90
C LEU A 557 58.19 52.52 -80.34
N SER A 558 57.87 51.21 -80.36
CA SER A 558 58.79 50.18 -80.83
C SER A 558 59.29 50.45 -82.26
N ALA A 559 58.39 50.78 -83.20
CA ALA A 559 58.75 51.10 -84.58
C ALA A 559 59.67 52.34 -84.68
N ALA A 560 59.41 53.39 -83.89
CA ALA A 560 60.24 54.59 -83.88
C ALA A 560 61.64 54.34 -83.28
N VAL A 561 61.78 53.42 -82.32
CA VAL A 561 63.08 53.03 -81.75
C VAL A 561 63.91 52.26 -82.76
N GLU A 562 63.32 51.35 -83.53
CA GLU A 562 64.03 50.60 -84.59
C GLU A 562 64.67 51.56 -85.62
N ASP A 563 63.93 52.53 -86.15
CA ASP A 563 64.44 53.55 -87.07
C ASP A 563 65.64 54.33 -86.49
N VAL A 564 65.57 54.77 -85.23
CA VAL A 564 66.64 55.52 -84.58
C VAL A 564 67.89 54.64 -84.37
N THR A 565 67.73 53.37 -84.01
CA THR A 565 68.88 52.45 -83.87
C THR A 565 69.57 52.20 -85.21
N LEU A 566 68.80 52.10 -86.30
CA LEU A 566 69.32 51.88 -87.65
C LEU A 566 70.13 53.08 -88.15
N GLU A 567 69.67 54.32 -87.89
CA GLU A 567 70.44 55.55 -88.16
C GLU A 567 71.68 55.69 -87.26
N HIS A 568 71.61 55.27 -86.00
CA HIS A 568 72.79 55.27 -85.13
C HIS A 568 73.86 54.31 -85.67
N CYS A 569 73.50 53.09 -86.07
CA CYS A 569 74.43 52.12 -86.64
C CYS A 569 75.14 52.66 -87.88
N LYS A 570 74.42 53.26 -88.84
CA LYS A 570 75.00 53.93 -90.02
C LYS A 570 76.06 54.97 -89.63
N LYS A 571 75.75 55.87 -88.70
CA LYS A 571 76.69 56.92 -88.24
C LYS A 571 77.90 56.33 -87.51
N ASN A 572 77.73 55.24 -86.78
CA ASN A 572 78.82 54.60 -86.03
C ASN A 572 79.86 53.97 -86.97
N GLU A 573 79.43 53.35 -88.08
CA GLU A 573 80.35 52.85 -89.11
C GLU A 573 81.12 53.99 -89.80
N ILE A 574 80.48 55.12 -90.11
CA ILE A 574 81.17 56.30 -90.67
C ILE A 574 82.29 56.79 -89.74
N VAL A 575 82.02 56.82 -88.42
CA VAL A 575 83.01 57.24 -87.40
C VAL A 575 84.15 56.23 -87.26
N LYS A 576 83.91 54.91 -87.39
CA LYS A 576 84.98 53.91 -87.41
C LYS A 576 85.92 54.12 -88.60
N HIS A 577 85.36 54.32 -89.80
CA HIS A 577 86.17 54.49 -91.02
C HIS A 577 87.02 55.77 -91.05
N HIS A 578 86.59 56.87 -90.41
CA HIS A 578 87.29 58.17 -90.41
C HIS A 578 87.86 58.56 -89.03
N SER A 579 88.23 57.55 -88.23
CA SER A 579 88.60 57.73 -86.81
C SER A 579 89.73 58.75 -86.55
N GLN A 580 90.77 58.79 -87.40
CA GLN A 580 91.90 59.70 -87.24
C GLN A 580 91.50 61.16 -87.52
N GLU A 581 90.73 61.41 -88.59
CA GLU A 581 90.26 62.75 -88.95
C GLU A 581 89.28 63.31 -87.91
N MET A 582 88.35 62.47 -87.42
CA MET A 582 87.41 62.86 -86.36
C MET A 582 88.13 63.15 -85.04
N ALA A 583 89.21 62.43 -84.71
CA ALA A 583 90.05 62.73 -83.55
C ALA A 583 90.80 64.07 -83.71
N LEU A 584 91.24 64.39 -84.93
CA LEU A 584 91.92 65.64 -85.25
C LEU A 584 90.94 66.83 -85.23
N GLN A 585 89.75 66.70 -85.81
CA GLN A 585 88.67 67.70 -85.72
C GLN A 585 88.26 67.97 -84.27
N ARG A 586 88.06 66.93 -83.45
CA ARG A 586 87.77 67.07 -82.01
C ARG A 586 88.87 67.82 -81.27
N ARG A 587 90.15 67.55 -81.59
CA ARG A 587 91.29 68.23 -80.95
C ARG A 587 91.39 69.70 -81.38
N VAL A 588 91.19 70.00 -82.67
CA VAL A 588 91.13 71.38 -83.18
C VAL A 588 89.97 72.16 -82.56
N PHE A 589 88.79 71.54 -82.44
CA PHE A 589 87.63 72.16 -81.79
C PHE A 589 87.91 72.52 -80.32
N VAL A 590 88.54 71.61 -79.56
CA VAL A 590 88.92 71.86 -78.16
C VAL A 590 90.02 72.93 -78.05
N ASP A 591 91.09 72.85 -78.85
CA ASP A 591 92.18 73.84 -78.81
C ASP A 591 91.72 75.24 -79.27
N PHE A 592 90.72 75.35 -80.17
CA PHE A 592 90.12 76.62 -80.61
C PHE A 592 89.45 77.40 -79.47
N PHE A 593 88.63 76.73 -78.64
CA PHE A 593 87.95 77.39 -77.52
C PHE A 593 88.83 77.52 -76.27
N CYS A 594 89.69 76.53 -75.99
CA CYS A 594 90.39 76.46 -74.70
C CYS A 594 91.82 77.00 -74.72
N ASN A 595 92.54 76.98 -75.85
CA ASN A 595 93.96 77.38 -75.93
C ASN A 595 94.33 77.98 -77.29
N PRO A 596 93.79 79.17 -77.65
CA PRO A 596 93.93 79.73 -79.00
C PRO A 596 95.38 79.98 -79.43
N GLU A 597 96.28 80.39 -78.53
CA GLU A 597 97.70 80.58 -78.88
C GLU A 597 98.43 79.25 -79.17
N ARG A 598 97.98 78.13 -78.59
CA ARG A 598 98.52 76.80 -78.94
C ARG A 598 98.11 76.41 -80.35
N LEU A 599 96.84 76.59 -80.70
CA LEU A 599 96.35 76.39 -82.07
C LEU A 599 97.08 77.32 -83.06
N ARG A 600 97.28 78.59 -82.69
CA ARG A 600 97.99 79.58 -83.51
C ARG A 600 99.45 79.20 -83.76
N ASN A 601 100.12 78.62 -82.75
CA ASN A 601 101.48 78.10 -82.89
C ASN A 601 101.53 76.80 -83.71
N GLN A 602 100.59 75.86 -83.52
CA GLN A 602 100.48 74.67 -84.37
C GLN A 602 100.20 75.03 -85.83
N VAL A 603 99.34 76.03 -86.09
CA VAL A 603 99.06 76.53 -87.45
C VAL A 603 100.30 77.21 -88.03
N LYS A 604 101.08 77.99 -87.24
CA LYS A 604 102.38 78.52 -87.69
C LYS A 604 103.38 77.40 -88.01
N GLU A 605 103.46 76.36 -87.17
CA GLU A 605 104.34 75.21 -87.36
C GLU A 605 103.94 74.43 -88.64
N LEU A 606 102.65 74.12 -88.81
CA LEU A 606 102.10 73.54 -90.04
C LEU A 606 102.36 74.42 -91.26
N THR A 607 102.20 75.74 -91.14
CA THR A 607 102.51 76.68 -92.24
C THR A 607 104.00 76.66 -92.58
N SER A 608 104.89 76.50 -91.59
CA SER A 608 106.33 76.36 -91.83
C SER A 608 106.69 74.99 -92.44
N ARG A 609 106.02 73.90 -92.02
CA ARG A 609 106.17 72.56 -92.60
C ARG A 609 105.65 72.50 -94.04
N VAL A 610 104.52 73.12 -94.34
CA VAL A 610 103.99 73.25 -95.71
C VAL A 610 104.92 74.10 -96.57
N ARG A 611 105.48 75.21 -96.07
CA ARG A 611 106.50 75.96 -96.81
C ARG A 611 107.80 75.18 -97.03
N ALA A 612 108.21 74.34 -96.07
CA ALA A 612 109.38 73.46 -96.25
C ALA A 612 109.11 72.36 -97.28
N LEU A 613 107.89 71.81 -97.33
CA LEU A 613 107.41 70.85 -98.33
C LEU A 613 107.02 71.47 -99.68
N GLN A 614 107.06 72.81 -99.80
CA GLN A 614 106.94 73.55 -101.06
C GLN A 614 108.29 74.11 -101.54
N ALA A 615 109.37 73.82 -100.80
CA ALA A 615 110.76 74.11 -101.16
C ALA A 615 111.58 72.83 -101.43
N SER A 616 110.88 71.68 -101.54
CA SER A 616 111.33 70.40 -102.12
C SER A 616 110.30 69.93 -103.14
#